data_AF-A0A623M295-F1
#
_entry.id   AF-A0A623M295-F1
#
_cell.length_a   1.000
_cell.length_b   1.000
_cell.length_c   1.000
_cell.angle_alpha   90.00
_cell.angle_beta   90.00
_cell.angle_gamma   90.00
#
_symmetry.space_group_name_H-M   'P 1'
#
loop_
_entity.id
_entity.type
_entity.pdbx_description
1 polymer ?
#
loop_
_entity_poly.entity_id
_entity_poly.type
_entity_poly.pdbx_seq_one_letter_code
_entity_poly.pdbx_strand_id
1 'polypeptide(L)'
;MNLLPVLLKKFWKPLAEILLVAFLLCAGAYWCYSRGYQKADTSWKFQWAQRDLTDATTALQREVTERAKEQRRQHAADEERKRADEELAKIQADADAAERARGGLQQQLAAVQRQLAGSETGRLSALAAASQAKAETGILLAKLLGEADDLAGKFAKEADERYVAGSTCERTWDKVTWQN
;
A
#
# COMPACT_ATOMS: atom_id res chain seq x y z
N MET A 1 -45.96 40.75 77.50
CA MET A 1 -45.43 39.46 78.02
C MET A 1 -45.57 38.42 76.92
N ASN A 2 -44.45 37.94 76.38
CA ASN A 2 -44.46 37.01 75.25
C ASN A 2 -45.03 35.66 75.71
N LEU A 3 -46.21 35.27 75.21
CA LEU A 3 -46.88 33.99 75.48
C LEU A 3 -46.23 32.81 74.74
N LEU A 4 -45.40 33.11 73.73
CA LEU A 4 -44.59 32.17 72.96
C LEU A 4 -43.71 31.23 73.83
N PRO A 5 -42.84 31.72 74.73
CA PRO A 5 -41.96 30.85 75.53
C PRO A 5 -42.68 29.88 76.49
N VAL A 6 -43.88 30.22 76.96
CA VAL A 6 -44.66 29.37 77.89
C VAL A 6 -45.33 28.21 77.16
N LEU A 7 -45.93 28.50 76.00
CA LEU A 7 -46.46 27.46 75.11
C LEU A 7 -45.34 26.56 74.57
N LEU A 8 -44.18 27.15 74.25
CA LEU A 8 -43.00 26.40 73.82
C LEU A 8 -42.58 25.35 74.86
N LYS A 9 -42.41 25.73 76.14
CA LYS A 9 -42.00 24.80 77.21
C LYS A 9 -42.98 23.63 77.45
N LYS A 10 -44.29 23.84 77.23
CA LYS A 10 -45.31 22.80 77.44
C LYS A 10 -45.35 21.78 76.30
N PHE A 11 -45.18 22.24 75.06
CA PHE A 11 -45.24 21.38 73.88
C PHE A 11 -43.87 20.89 73.40
N TRP A 12 -42.77 21.33 74.01
CA TRP A 12 -41.42 20.96 73.57
C TRP A 12 -41.11 19.46 73.68
N LYS A 13 -41.58 18.80 74.75
CA LYS A 13 -41.40 17.36 74.96
C LYS A 13 -42.09 16.49 73.89
N PRO A 14 -43.40 16.65 73.61
CA PRO A 14 -44.04 15.87 72.54
C PRO A 14 -43.52 16.22 71.14
N LEU A 15 -43.11 17.47 70.90
CA LEU A 15 -42.46 17.86 69.64
C LEU A 15 -41.11 17.15 69.44
N ALA A 16 -40.30 17.06 70.51
CA ALA A 16 -39.02 16.37 70.47
C ALA A 16 -39.20 14.85 70.24
N GLU A 17 -40.20 14.24 70.87
CA GLU A 17 -40.53 12.82 70.66
C GLU A 17 -40.99 12.54 69.22
N ILE A 18 -41.88 13.37 68.67
CA ILE A 18 -42.35 13.23 67.28
C ILE A 18 -41.19 13.40 66.29
N LEU A 19 -40.32 14.39 66.51
CA LEU A 19 -39.13 14.60 65.67
C LEU A 19 -38.16 13.42 65.73
N LEU A 20 -37.97 12.83 66.90
CA LEU A 20 -37.12 11.66 67.09
C LEU A 20 -37.68 10.44 66.33
N VAL A 21 -38.99 10.19 66.42
CA VAL A 21 -39.64 9.11 65.68
C VAL A 21 -39.55 9.35 64.17
N ALA A 22 -39.80 10.58 63.70
CA ALA A 22 -39.67 10.94 62.30
C ALA A 22 -38.24 10.74 61.78
N PHE A 23 -37.23 11.13 62.58
CA PHE A 23 -35.83 10.94 62.22
C PHE A 23 -35.45 9.45 62.11
N LEU A 24 -35.91 8.61 63.04
CA LEU A 24 -35.66 7.16 62.99
C LEU A 24 -36.29 6.50 61.75
N LEU A 25 -37.51 6.91 61.39
CA LEU A 25 -38.19 6.42 60.18
C LEU A 25 -37.43 6.85 58.91
N CYS A 26 -37.01 8.12 58.81
CA CYS A 26 -36.23 8.62 57.69
C CYS A 26 -34.87 7.91 57.58
N ALA A 27 -34.15 7.72 58.69
CA ALA A 27 -32.88 7.02 58.72
C ALA A 27 -33.03 5.54 58.29
N GLY A 28 -34.08 4.86 58.76
CA GLY A 28 -34.39 3.49 58.35
C GLY A 28 -34.73 3.37 56.86
N ALA A 29 -35.55 4.28 56.34
CA ALA A 29 -35.88 4.34 54.92
C ALA A 29 -34.64 4.60 54.05
N TYR A 30 -33.79 5.55 54.46
CA TYR A 30 -32.54 5.86 53.77
C TYR A 30 -31.56 4.67 53.80
N TRP A 31 -31.45 3.96 54.91
CA TRP A 31 -30.62 2.76 55.02
C TRP A 31 -31.10 1.63 54.08
N CYS A 32 -32.40 1.38 54.03
CA CYS A 32 -32.97 0.39 53.11
C CYS A 32 -32.78 0.81 51.64
N TYR A 33 -33.02 2.08 51.32
CA TYR A 33 -32.82 2.62 49.97
C TYR A 33 -31.36 2.52 49.52
N SER A 34 -30.42 3.00 50.34
CA SER A 34 -28.99 2.99 50.02
C SER A 34 -28.45 1.57 49.83
N ARG A 35 -28.89 0.59 50.65
CA ARG A 35 -28.53 -0.82 50.44
C ARG A 35 -29.10 -1.39 49.15
N GLY A 36 -30.35 -1.06 48.81
CA GLY A 36 -30.97 -1.47 47.55
C GLY A 36 -30.25 -0.87 46.34
N TYR A 37 -30.00 0.44 46.40
CA TYR A 37 -29.27 1.19 45.37
C TYR A 37 -27.86 0.64 45.16
N GLN A 38 -27.10 0.39 46.23
CA GLN A 38 -25.73 -0.10 46.12
C GLN A 38 -25.66 -1.49 45.47
N LYS A 39 -26.62 -2.39 45.79
CA LYS A 39 -26.72 -3.69 45.11
C LYS A 39 -27.04 -3.53 43.62
N ALA A 40 -28.01 -2.69 43.28
CA ALA A 40 -28.36 -2.41 41.89
C ALA A 40 -27.18 -1.78 41.13
N ASP A 41 -26.55 -0.77 41.70
CA ASP A 41 -25.40 -0.05 41.13
C ASP A 41 -24.20 -0.97 40.88
N THR A 42 -23.84 -1.83 41.85
CA THR A 42 -22.78 -2.82 41.65
C THR A 42 -23.11 -3.83 40.54
N SER A 43 -24.36 -4.31 40.48
CA SER A 43 -24.78 -5.25 39.43
C SER A 43 -24.74 -4.60 38.04
N TRP A 44 -25.18 -3.35 37.92
CA TRP A 44 -25.12 -2.59 36.68
C TRP A 44 -23.67 -2.32 36.26
N LYS A 45 -22.82 -1.84 37.18
CA LYS A 45 -21.40 -1.60 36.90
C LYS A 45 -20.70 -2.86 36.42
N PHE A 46 -21.00 -4.02 37.02
CA PHE A 46 -20.45 -5.29 36.58
C PHE A 46 -20.89 -5.66 35.16
N GLN A 47 -22.18 -5.55 34.85
CA GLN A 47 -22.70 -5.82 33.50
C GLN A 47 -22.09 -4.90 32.46
N TRP A 48 -21.96 -3.60 32.77
CA TRP A 48 -21.31 -2.63 31.89
C TRP A 48 -19.84 -2.95 31.68
N ALA A 49 -19.08 -3.26 32.73
CA ALA A 49 -17.68 -3.64 32.60
C ALA A 49 -17.51 -4.92 31.75
N GLN A 50 -18.38 -5.91 31.92
CA GLN A 50 -18.37 -7.13 31.11
C GLN A 50 -18.69 -6.83 29.63
N ARG A 51 -19.64 -5.93 29.38
CA ARG A 51 -20.00 -5.49 28.04
C ARG A 51 -18.86 -4.72 27.38
N ASP A 52 -18.23 -3.79 28.10
CA ASP A 52 -17.10 -3.01 27.59
C ASP A 52 -15.90 -3.90 27.26
N LEU A 53 -15.62 -4.93 28.08
CA LEU A 53 -14.59 -5.92 27.78
C LEU A 53 -14.94 -6.74 26.53
N THR A 54 -16.20 -7.14 26.37
CA THR A 54 -16.65 -7.89 25.19
C THR A 54 -16.61 -7.03 23.94
N ASP A 55 -17.04 -5.77 24.02
CA ASP A 55 -17.01 -4.82 22.92
C ASP A 55 -15.56 -4.49 22.53
N ALA A 56 -14.66 -4.30 23.51
CA ALA A 56 -13.24 -4.06 23.25
C ALA A 56 -12.55 -5.28 22.61
N THR A 57 -12.81 -6.49 23.11
CA THR A 57 -12.22 -7.72 22.55
C THR A 57 -12.74 -8.02 21.15
N THR A 58 -14.04 -7.84 20.91
CA THR A 58 -14.61 -8.01 19.57
C THR A 58 -14.11 -6.94 18.59
N ALA A 59 -13.93 -5.69 19.04
CA ALA A 59 -13.32 -4.63 18.24
C ALA A 59 -11.87 -4.97 17.87
N LEU A 60 -11.05 -5.37 18.84
CA LEU A 60 -9.66 -5.79 18.60
C LEU A 60 -9.60 -6.99 17.65
N GLN A 61 -10.45 -7.99 17.84
CA GLN A 61 -10.48 -9.16 16.96
C GLN A 61 -10.83 -8.77 15.52
N ARG A 62 -11.83 -7.90 15.33
CA ARG A 62 -12.18 -7.37 14.01
C ARG A 62 -11.00 -6.62 13.39
N GLU A 63 -10.37 -5.73 14.15
CA GLU A 63 -9.21 -4.97 13.67
C GLU A 63 -8.05 -5.89 13.26
N VAL A 64 -7.70 -6.88 14.08
CA VAL A 64 -6.66 -7.87 13.75
C VAL A 64 -7.03 -8.65 12.49
N THR A 65 -8.29 -9.11 12.37
CA THR A 65 -8.72 -9.85 11.18
C THR A 65 -8.68 -9.01 9.91
N GLU A 66 -9.10 -7.74 9.97
CA GLU A 66 -9.06 -6.84 8.81
C GLU A 66 -7.63 -6.43 8.46
N ARG A 67 -6.78 -6.12 9.45
CA ARG A 67 -5.36 -5.87 9.23
C ARG A 67 -4.65 -7.07 8.62
N ALA A 68 -4.98 -8.30 9.05
CA ALA A 68 -4.41 -9.51 8.47
C ALA A 68 -4.83 -9.71 7.00
N LYS A 69 -6.09 -9.40 6.65
CA LYS A 69 -6.54 -9.42 5.24
C LYS A 69 -5.80 -8.37 4.41
N GLU A 70 -5.65 -7.16 4.92
CA GLU A 70 -4.94 -6.09 4.24
C GLU A 70 -3.46 -6.43 4.06
N GLN A 71 -2.79 -6.94 5.10
CA GLN A 71 -1.41 -7.41 5.01
C GLN A 71 -1.22 -8.51 3.96
N ARG A 72 -2.17 -9.45 3.84
CA ARG A 72 -2.13 -10.46 2.78
C ARG A 72 -2.21 -9.84 1.38
N ARG A 73 -3.10 -8.86 1.17
CA ARG A 73 -3.22 -8.14 -0.11
C ARG A 73 -1.98 -7.34 -0.44
N GLN A 74 -1.41 -6.63 0.54
CA GLN A 74 -0.16 -5.88 0.39
C GLN A 74 1.00 -6.82 0.04
N HIS A 75 1.15 -7.93 0.77
CA HIS A 75 2.20 -8.91 0.47
C HIS A 75 2.06 -9.51 -0.93
N ALA A 76 0.83 -9.84 -1.36
CA ALA A 76 0.57 -10.30 -2.71
C ALA A 76 0.96 -9.24 -3.76
N ALA A 77 0.63 -7.98 -3.55
CA ALA A 77 1.02 -6.88 -4.44
C ALA A 77 2.55 -6.66 -4.45
N ASP A 78 3.21 -6.71 -3.29
CA ASP A 78 4.66 -6.55 -3.16
C ASP A 78 5.43 -7.68 -3.86
N GLU A 79 4.96 -8.92 -3.77
CA GLU A 79 5.52 -10.04 -4.54
C GLU A 79 5.42 -9.81 -6.04
N GLU A 80 4.26 -9.34 -6.52
CA GLU A 80 4.07 -9.08 -7.95
C GLU A 80 4.91 -7.90 -8.44
N ARG A 81 5.06 -6.85 -7.62
CA ARG A 81 6.00 -5.75 -7.88
C ARG A 81 7.43 -6.24 -8.01
N LYS A 82 7.91 -7.06 -7.06
CA LYS A 82 9.26 -7.64 -7.15
C LYS A 82 9.46 -8.46 -8.42
N ARG A 83 8.47 -9.28 -8.80
CA ARG A 83 8.53 -10.05 -10.06
C ARG A 83 8.59 -9.14 -11.28
N ALA A 84 7.80 -8.06 -11.29
CA ALA A 84 7.82 -7.07 -12.37
C ALA A 84 9.16 -6.35 -12.45
N ASP A 85 9.75 -5.97 -11.31
CA ASP A 85 11.07 -5.36 -11.24
C ASP A 85 12.17 -6.30 -11.76
N GLU A 86 12.10 -7.59 -11.41
CA GLU A 86 13.01 -8.62 -11.94
C GLU A 86 12.86 -8.82 -13.46
N GLU A 87 11.63 -8.78 -13.98
CA GLU A 87 11.33 -8.89 -15.41
C GLU A 87 11.84 -7.66 -16.17
N LEU A 88 11.61 -6.46 -15.65
CA LEU A 88 12.17 -5.21 -16.19
C LEU A 88 13.70 -5.23 -16.20
N ALA A 89 14.33 -5.72 -15.14
CA ALA A 89 15.79 -5.82 -15.08
C ALA A 89 16.35 -6.78 -16.14
N LYS A 90 15.65 -7.88 -16.44
CA LYS A 90 16.04 -8.80 -17.53
C LYS A 90 15.89 -8.14 -18.90
N ILE A 91 14.76 -7.49 -19.15
CA ILE A 91 14.51 -6.76 -20.41
C ILE A 91 15.59 -5.68 -20.62
N GLN A 92 15.95 -4.94 -19.56
CA GLN A 92 17.03 -3.95 -19.61
C GLN A 92 18.39 -4.59 -19.91
N ALA A 93 18.73 -5.71 -19.28
CA ALA A 93 19.98 -6.41 -19.53
C ALA A 93 20.08 -6.94 -20.98
N ASP A 94 18.97 -7.45 -21.52
CA ASP A 94 18.88 -7.90 -22.91
C ASP A 94 19.01 -6.72 -23.89
N ALA A 95 18.37 -5.59 -23.60
CA ALA A 95 18.51 -4.36 -24.37
C ALA A 95 19.97 -3.84 -24.36
N ASP A 96 20.63 -3.83 -23.20
CA ASP A 96 22.04 -3.44 -23.06
C ASP A 96 22.99 -4.40 -23.80
N ALA A 97 22.66 -5.69 -23.85
CA ALA A 97 23.41 -6.68 -24.63
C ALA A 97 23.26 -6.45 -26.14
N ALA A 98 22.04 -6.16 -26.59
CA ALA A 98 21.77 -5.83 -27.99
C ALA A 98 22.49 -4.53 -28.41
N GLU A 99 22.45 -3.49 -27.59
CA GLU A 99 23.12 -2.21 -27.88
C GLU A 99 24.65 -2.36 -27.95
N ARG A 100 25.25 -3.18 -27.07
CA ARG A 100 26.68 -3.52 -27.15
C ARG A 100 27.03 -4.25 -28.44
N ALA A 101 26.22 -5.22 -28.85
CA ALA A 101 26.43 -5.95 -30.11
C ALA A 101 26.32 -5.01 -31.32
N ARG A 102 25.32 -4.13 -31.31
CA ARG A 102 25.12 -3.09 -32.33
C ARG A 102 26.30 -2.13 -32.41
N GLY A 103 26.78 -1.60 -31.28
CA GLY A 103 27.95 -0.74 -31.21
C GLY A 103 29.21 -1.43 -31.77
N GLY A 104 29.41 -2.71 -31.47
CA GLY A 104 30.49 -3.52 -32.03
C GLY A 104 30.41 -3.66 -33.56
N LEU A 105 29.21 -3.92 -34.09
CA LEU A 105 28.98 -3.99 -35.55
C LEU A 105 29.22 -2.63 -36.22
N GLN A 106 28.76 -1.53 -35.63
CA GLN A 106 28.99 -0.19 -36.16
C GLN A 106 30.49 0.18 -36.20
N GLN A 107 31.26 -0.22 -35.18
CA GLN A 107 32.71 -0.04 -35.17
C GLN A 107 33.40 -0.82 -36.28
N GLN A 108 33.00 -2.08 -36.51
CA GLN A 108 33.52 -2.89 -37.61
C GLN A 108 33.19 -2.26 -38.97
N LEU A 109 31.95 -1.76 -39.14
CA LEU A 109 31.55 -1.08 -40.37
C LEU A 109 32.38 0.19 -40.61
N ALA A 110 32.61 1.00 -39.57
CA ALA A 110 33.46 2.18 -39.65
C ALA A 110 34.93 1.83 -39.96
N ALA A 111 35.45 0.72 -39.45
CA ALA A 111 36.79 0.23 -39.77
C ALA A 111 36.90 -0.18 -41.25
N VAL A 112 35.90 -0.92 -41.77
CA VAL A 112 35.82 -1.29 -43.19
C VAL A 112 35.74 -0.05 -44.08
N GLN A 113 34.91 0.93 -43.72
CA GLN A 113 34.83 2.22 -44.44
C GLN A 113 36.19 2.94 -44.51
N ARG A 114 36.91 3.02 -43.39
CA ARG A 114 38.24 3.65 -43.35
C ARG A 114 39.26 2.88 -44.21
N GLN A 115 39.23 1.55 -44.18
CA GLN A 115 40.09 0.72 -45.04
C GLN A 115 39.82 0.96 -46.52
N LEU A 116 38.56 1.05 -46.92
CA LEU A 116 38.20 1.34 -48.31
C LEU A 116 38.59 2.77 -48.72
N ALA A 117 38.40 3.76 -47.85
CA ALA A 117 38.77 5.15 -48.12
C ALA A 117 40.30 5.36 -48.20
N GLY A 118 41.09 4.58 -47.45
CA GLY A 118 42.56 4.64 -47.46
C GLY A 118 43.22 3.81 -48.57
N SER A 119 42.45 2.98 -49.28
CA SER A 119 42.97 2.14 -50.36
C SER A 119 43.07 2.93 -51.66
N GLU A 120 44.29 3.23 -52.13
CA GLU A 120 44.58 3.84 -53.45
C GLU A 120 44.14 2.98 -54.67
N THR A 121 43.41 1.88 -54.44
CA THR A 121 42.92 0.96 -55.47
C THR A 121 41.92 1.58 -56.45
N GLY A 122 41.38 2.77 -56.16
CA GLY A 122 40.43 3.48 -57.03
C GLY A 122 41.03 4.10 -58.30
N ARG A 123 42.37 4.19 -58.44
CA ARG A 123 42.96 5.02 -59.52
C ARG A 123 43.18 4.34 -60.88
N LEU A 124 43.04 3.01 -61.03
CA LEU A 124 43.63 2.33 -62.21
C LEU A 124 42.80 1.26 -62.96
N SER A 125 41.58 0.84 -62.54
CA SER A 125 40.80 -0.12 -63.37
C SER A 125 39.27 -0.06 -63.20
N ALA A 126 38.53 -0.41 -64.26
CA ALA A 126 37.06 -0.51 -64.26
C ALA A 126 36.53 -1.57 -63.28
N LEU A 127 37.31 -2.63 -63.02
CA LEU A 127 36.98 -3.65 -62.02
C LEU A 127 37.02 -3.08 -60.59
N ALA A 128 37.96 -2.17 -60.32
CA ALA A 128 38.08 -1.48 -59.04
C ALA A 128 36.96 -0.45 -58.82
N ALA A 129 36.52 0.24 -59.87
CA ALA A 129 35.34 1.12 -59.78
C ALA A 129 34.04 0.32 -59.50
N ALA A 130 33.88 -0.85 -60.14
CA ALA A 130 32.75 -1.74 -59.89
C ALA A 130 32.76 -2.35 -58.48
N SER A 131 33.94 -2.67 -57.93
CA SER A 131 34.06 -3.16 -56.55
C SER A 131 33.80 -2.06 -55.52
N GLN A 132 34.22 -0.82 -55.80
CA GLN A 132 33.96 0.34 -54.96
C GLN A 132 32.46 0.70 -54.91
N ALA A 133 31.76 0.70 -56.04
CA ALA A 133 30.31 0.90 -56.09
C ALA A 133 29.52 -0.19 -55.33
N LYS A 134 29.95 -1.47 -55.44
CA LYS A 134 29.38 -2.56 -54.63
C LYS A 134 29.57 -2.33 -53.13
N ALA A 135 30.73 -1.83 -52.73
CA ALA A 135 31.02 -1.57 -51.32
C ALA A 135 30.23 -0.37 -50.77
N GLU A 136 30.09 0.72 -51.54
CA GLU A 136 29.22 1.85 -51.17
C GLU A 136 27.76 1.43 -51.01
N THR A 137 27.27 0.56 -51.90
CA THR A 137 25.92 -0.01 -51.78
C THR A 137 25.76 -0.85 -50.52
N GLY A 138 26.77 -1.68 -50.19
CA GLY A 138 26.79 -2.47 -48.96
C GLY A 138 26.83 -1.60 -47.69
N ILE A 139 27.56 -0.49 -47.73
CA ILE A 139 27.62 0.50 -46.65
C ILE A 139 26.26 1.18 -46.45
N LEU A 140 25.60 1.62 -47.53
CA LEU A 140 24.27 2.23 -47.46
C LEU A 140 23.24 1.24 -46.89
N LEU A 141 23.28 -0.01 -47.34
CA LEU A 141 22.40 -1.07 -46.83
C LEU A 141 22.63 -1.28 -45.33
N ALA A 142 23.89 -1.33 -44.88
CA ALA A 142 24.22 -1.48 -43.45
C ALA A 142 23.75 -0.27 -42.62
N LYS A 143 23.82 0.94 -43.17
CA LYS A 143 23.28 2.14 -42.51
C LYS A 143 21.75 2.08 -42.39
N LEU A 144 21.06 1.72 -43.46
CA LEU A 144 19.60 1.56 -43.45
C LEU A 144 19.15 0.46 -42.48
N LEU A 145 19.84 -0.69 -42.46
CA LEU A 145 19.58 -1.73 -41.46
C LEU A 145 19.82 -1.20 -40.04
N GLY A 146 20.88 -0.41 -39.82
CA GLY A 146 21.17 0.18 -38.50
C GLY A 146 20.13 1.20 -38.03
N GLU A 147 19.52 1.95 -38.94
CA GLU A 147 18.40 2.87 -38.65
C GLU A 147 17.09 2.11 -38.41
N ALA A 148 16.82 1.06 -39.19
CA ALA A 148 15.66 0.20 -39.00
C ALA A 148 15.72 -0.56 -37.66
N ASP A 149 16.89 -1.07 -37.30
CA ASP A 149 17.16 -1.72 -36.01
C ASP A 149 16.98 -0.74 -34.83
N ASP A 150 17.40 0.52 -34.98
CA ASP A 150 17.17 1.58 -33.98
C ASP A 150 15.68 1.79 -33.68
N LEU A 151 14.89 1.90 -34.75
CA LEU A 151 13.44 2.07 -34.68
C LEU A 151 12.77 0.85 -34.08
N ALA A 152 13.18 -0.35 -34.49
CA ALA A 152 12.68 -1.60 -33.92
C ALA A 152 12.97 -1.69 -32.41
N GLY A 153 14.18 -1.31 -31.97
CA GLY A 153 14.54 -1.28 -30.54
C GLY A 153 13.69 -0.29 -29.73
N LYS A 154 13.41 0.89 -30.28
CA LYS A 154 12.52 1.88 -29.64
C LYS A 154 11.09 1.35 -29.48
N PHE A 155 10.56 0.68 -30.50
CA PHE A 155 9.23 0.08 -30.43
C PHE A 155 9.17 -1.11 -29.48
N ALA A 156 10.20 -1.96 -29.47
CA ALA A 156 10.31 -3.08 -28.53
C ALA A 156 10.32 -2.58 -27.09
N LYS A 157 11.13 -1.56 -26.77
CA LYS A 157 11.18 -0.96 -25.44
C LYS A 157 9.81 -0.47 -24.96
N GLU A 158 9.10 0.31 -25.78
CA GLU A 158 7.76 0.81 -25.43
C GLU A 158 6.75 -0.35 -25.25
N ALA A 159 6.82 -1.36 -26.13
CA ALA A 159 5.95 -2.53 -26.04
C ALA A 159 6.20 -3.33 -24.75
N ASP A 160 7.46 -3.55 -24.41
CA ASP A 160 7.87 -4.27 -23.20
C ASP A 160 7.46 -3.51 -21.93
N GLU A 161 7.68 -2.19 -21.87
CA GLU A 161 7.27 -1.35 -20.74
C GLU A 161 5.74 -1.42 -20.53
N ARG A 162 4.96 -1.33 -21.60
CA ARG A 162 3.50 -1.44 -21.52
C ARG A 162 3.02 -2.84 -21.19
N TYR A 163 3.68 -3.86 -21.72
CA TYR A 163 3.36 -5.25 -21.45
C TYR A 163 3.58 -5.58 -19.96
N VAL A 164 4.72 -5.18 -19.38
CA VAL A 164 4.98 -5.39 -17.96
C VAL A 164 3.98 -4.62 -17.10
N ALA A 165 3.70 -3.35 -17.43
CA ALA A 165 2.71 -2.56 -16.69
C ALA A 165 1.30 -3.19 -16.73
N GLY A 166 0.85 -3.63 -17.90
CA GLY A 166 -0.46 -4.27 -18.08
C GLY A 166 -0.56 -5.62 -17.39
N SER A 167 0.39 -6.52 -17.64
CA SER A 167 0.41 -7.87 -17.07
C SER A 167 0.54 -7.84 -15.54
N THR A 168 1.30 -6.89 -14.98
CA THR A 168 1.41 -6.71 -13.52
C THR A 168 0.09 -6.23 -12.93
N CYS A 169 -0.63 -5.33 -13.61
CA CYS A 169 -1.94 -4.87 -13.18
C CYS A 169 -2.95 -6.03 -13.13
N GLU A 170 -3.02 -6.85 -14.19
CA GLU A 170 -3.90 -8.02 -14.25
C GLU A 170 -3.56 -9.05 -13.17
N ARG A 171 -2.28 -9.41 -13.02
CA ARG A 171 -1.80 -10.35 -11.97
C ARG A 171 -2.12 -9.85 -10.56
N THR A 172 -1.94 -8.55 -10.31
CA THR A 172 -2.23 -7.94 -9.01
C THR A 172 -3.73 -7.96 -8.73
N TRP A 173 -4.54 -7.59 -9.72
CA TRP A 173 -6.00 -7.66 -9.62
C TRP A 173 -6.44 -9.09 -9.29
N ASP A 174 -5.99 -10.08 -10.07
CA ASP A 174 -6.36 -11.47 -9.87
C ASP A 174 -5.98 -12.00 -8.48
N LYS A 175 -4.78 -11.69 -8.00
CA LYS A 175 -4.36 -12.07 -6.64
C LYS A 175 -5.21 -11.38 -5.56
N VAL A 176 -5.61 -10.13 -5.76
CA VAL A 176 -6.41 -9.38 -4.77
C VAL A 176 -7.88 -9.82 -4.78
N THR A 177 -8.44 -10.19 -5.94
CA THR A 177 -9.86 -10.56 -6.07
C THR A 177 -10.14 -12.05 -5.88
N TRP A 178 -9.24 -12.95 -6.32
CA TRP A 178 -9.48 -14.40 -6.27
C TRP A 178 -8.97 -15.08 -4.99
N GLN A 179 -8.31 -14.36 -4.07
CA GLN A 179 -7.89 -14.89 -2.76
C GLN A 179 -8.94 -14.68 -1.63
N ASN A 180 -10.23 -14.72 -1.96
CA ASN A 180 -11.33 -14.69 -0.99
C ASN A 180 -11.75 -16.10 -0.57
#